data_AF-A0A291RIA4-F1
#
_entry.id   AF-A0A291RIA4-F1
#
_cell.length_a   1.000
_cell.length_b   1.000
_cell.length_c   1.000
_cell.angle_alpha   90.00
_cell.angle_beta   90.00
_cell.angle_gamma   90.00
#
_symmetry.space_group_name_H-M   'P 1'
#
loop_
_entity.id
_entity.type
_entity.pdbx_description
1 polymer ?
#
loop_
_entity_poly.entity_id
_entity_poly.type
_entity_poly.pdbx_seq_one_letter_code
_entity_poly.pdbx_strand_id
1 'polypeptide(L)'
;MGVDHSEFDTTFRAFAEKVVEHAEMEEKEEFGQLLVHASVDERVRLASVVRFAEAFAPTRPHPGVGESAAANLLVGPPLAVFDRIRDAVRDWHRRSRDA
;
A
#
# COMPACT_ATOMS: atom_id res chain seq x y z
N MET A 1 -16.99 8.82 -9.77
CA MET A 1 -18.42 8.92 -9.33
C MET A 1 -18.51 9.73 -8.04
N GLY A 2 -19.53 10.59 -7.89
CA GLY A 2 -19.82 11.32 -6.64
C GLY A 2 -20.77 10.56 -5.71
N VAL A 3 -20.94 11.05 -4.48
CA VAL A 3 -21.78 10.41 -3.44
C VAL A 3 -23.28 10.37 -3.79
N ASP A 4 -23.75 11.28 -4.65
CA ASP A 4 -25.14 11.34 -5.09
C ASP A 4 -25.44 10.41 -6.29
N HIS A 5 -24.47 9.65 -6.77
CA HIS A 5 -24.63 8.75 -7.91
C HIS A 5 -25.46 7.51 -7.52
N SER A 6 -26.39 7.09 -8.38
CA SER A 6 -27.34 5.99 -8.07
C SER A 6 -26.68 4.64 -7.75
N GLU A 7 -25.47 4.42 -8.25
CA GLU A 7 -24.69 3.19 -8.01
C GLU A 7 -23.70 3.31 -6.84
N PHE A 8 -23.57 4.49 -6.23
CA PHE A 8 -22.54 4.76 -5.22
C PHE A 8 -22.57 3.73 -4.08
N ASP A 9 -23.73 3.50 -3.48
CA ASP A 9 -23.87 2.59 -2.33
C ASP A 9 -23.48 1.14 -2.66
N THR A 10 -23.86 0.66 -3.84
CA THR A 10 -23.55 -0.69 -4.31
C THR A 10 -22.05 -0.85 -4.54
N THR A 11 -21.43 0.11 -5.25
CA THR A 11 -19.99 0.07 -5.54
C THR A 11 -19.17 0.26 -4.27
N PHE A 12 -19.57 1.16 -3.37
CA PHE A 12 -18.86 1.39 -2.12
C PHE A 12 -18.91 0.17 -1.20
N ARG A 13 -20.05 -0.54 -1.15
CA ARG A 13 -20.17 -1.80 -0.41
C ARG A 13 -19.23 -2.87 -0.96
N ALA A 14 -19.24 -3.08 -2.28
CA ALA A 14 -18.36 -4.05 -2.92
C ALA A 14 -16.87 -3.70 -2.67
N PHE A 15 -16.53 -2.41 -2.69
CA PHE A 15 -15.18 -1.96 -2.32
C PHE A 15 -14.85 -2.27 -0.85
N ALA A 16 -15.75 -1.97 0.08
CA ALA A 16 -15.54 -2.26 1.49
C ALA A 16 -15.34 -3.77 1.75
N GLU A 17 -16.13 -4.62 1.11
CA GLU A 17 -15.97 -6.08 1.16
C GLU A 17 -14.58 -6.51 0.68
N LYS A 18 -14.09 -5.92 -0.42
CA LYS A 18 -12.75 -6.21 -0.95
C LYS A 18 -11.62 -5.74 -0.03
N VAL A 19 -11.79 -4.60 0.65
CA VAL A 19 -10.82 -4.11 1.63
C VAL A 19 -10.74 -5.07 2.83
N VAL A 20 -11.88 -5.54 3.32
CA VAL A 20 -11.93 -6.50 4.43
C VAL A 20 -11.32 -7.84 4.02
N GLU A 21 -11.73 -8.39 2.87
CA GLU A 21 -11.17 -9.64 2.34
C GLU A 21 -9.65 -9.57 2.19
N HIS A 22 -9.14 -8.44 1.70
CA HIS A 22 -7.69 -8.23 1.59
C HIS A 22 -6.99 -8.23 2.95
N ALA A 23 -7.51 -7.48 3.93
CA ALA A 23 -6.94 -7.43 5.28
C ALA A 23 -6.93 -8.81 5.96
N GLU A 24 -8.02 -9.57 5.84
CA GLU A 24 -8.12 -10.94 6.37
C GLU A 24 -7.06 -11.87 5.75
N MET A 25 -6.83 -11.75 4.44
CA MET A 25 -5.81 -12.53 3.74
C MET A 25 -4.39 -12.15 4.19
N GLU A 26 -4.08 -10.87 4.36
CA GLU A 26 -2.78 -10.43 4.89
C GLU A 26 -2.52 -10.99 6.30
N GLU A 27 -3.50 -10.91 7.20
CA GLU A 27 -3.39 -11.43 8.56
C GLU A 27 -3.18 -12.93 8.61
N LYS A 28 -3.93 -13.67 7.79
CA LYS A 28 -3.94 -15.14 7.79
C LYS A 28 -2.72 -15.74 7.10
N GLU A 29 -2.32 -15.16 5.96
CA GLU A 29 -1.36 -15.79 5.06
C GLU A 29 0.01 -15.08 5.04
N GLU A 30 0.07 -13.76 5.27
CA GLU A 30 1.29 -12.98 5.02
C GLU A 30 2.01 -12.54 6.31
N PHE A 31 1.30 -11.94 7.26
CA PHE A 31 1.92 -11.40 8.47
C PHE A 31 2.60 -12.47 9.31
N GLY A 32 1.98 -13.65 9.42
CA GLY A 32 2.62 -14.81 10.08
C GLY A 32 3.95 -15.18 9.44
N GLN A 33 4.02 -15.20 8.10
CA GLN A 33 5.25 -15.50 7.36
C GLN A 33 6.32 -14.43 7.59
N LEU A 34 5.95 -13.15 7.63
CA LEU A 34 6.88 -12.08 7.98
C LEU A 34 7.44 -12.22 9.40
N LEU A 35 6.64 -12.68 10.36
CA LEU A 35 7.12 -12.92 11.73
C LEU A 35 8.12 -14.09 11.81
N VAL A 36 7.92 -15.12 10.98
CA VAL A 36 8.76 -16.33 10.96
C VAL A 36 10.06 -16.09 10.19
N HIS A 37 9.99 -15.42 9.04
CA HIS A 37 11.09 -15.37 8.08
C HIS A 37 11.89 -14.06 8.09
N ALA A 38 11.35 -12.96 8.62
CA ALA A 38 12.08 -11.70 8.71
C ALA A 38 12.70 -11.52 10.10
N SER A 39 13.95 -11.07 10.12
CA SER A 39 14.63 -10.68 11.37
C SER A 39 13.91 -9.50 12.05
N VAL A 40 14.22 -9.28 13.33
CA VAL A 40 13.69 -8.12 14.08
C VAL A 40 14.06 -6.81 13.40
N ASP A 41 15.33 -6.66 12.98
CA ASP A 41 15.82 -5.43 12.33
C ASP A 41 15.13 -5.18 10.98
N GLU A 42 14.85 -6.22 10.21
CA GLU A 42 14.11 -6.10 8.95
C GLU A 42 12.67 -5.65 9.19
N ARG A 43 11.98 -6.22 10.18
CA ARG A 43 10.62 -5.79 10.55
C ARG A 43 10.58 -4.34 11.05
N VAL A 44 11.59 -3.88 11.79
CA VAL A 44 11.70 -2.48 12.22
C VAL A 44 11.86 -1.54 11.01
N ARG A 45 12.65 -1.94 10.00
CA ARG A 45 12.80 -1.17 8.75
C ARG A 45 11.51 -1.14 7.96
N LEU A 46 10.85 -2.29 7.78
CA LEU A 46 9.55 -2.38 7.10
C LEU A 46 8.49 -1.50 7.76
N ALA A 47 8.38 -1.54 9.08
CA ALA A 47 7.47 -0.68 9.82
C ALA A 47 7.76 0.82 9.62
N SER A 48 9.03 1.19 9.46
CA SER A 48 9.41 2.58 9.17
C SER A 48 9.02 3.00 7.76
N VAL A 49 9.11 2.09 6.78
CA VAL A 49 8.63 2.32 5.40
C VAL A 49 7.11 2.51 5.38
N VAL A 50 6.36 1.65 6.06
CA VAL A 50 4.88 1.76 6.12
C VAL A 50 4.46 3.10 6.74
N ARG A 51 5.01 3.46 7.90
CA ARG A 51 4.72 4.75 8.56
C ARG A 51 5.09 5.95 7.70
N PHE A 52 6.20 5.85 6.95
CA PHE A 52 6.58 6.89 6.01
C PHE A 52 5.55 6.98 4.87
N ALA A 53 5.16 5.87 4.25
CA ALA A 53 4.16 5.88 3.20
C ALA A 53 2.81 6.48 3.68
N GLU A 54 2.37 6.10 4.88
CA GLU A 54 1.17 6.65 5.52
C GLU A 54 1.26 8.16 5.76
N ALA A 55 2.39 8.65 6.30
CA ALA A 55 2.58 10.08 6.59
C ALA A 55 2.57 10.97 5.34
N PHE A 56 2.92 10.40 4.18
CA PHE A 56 2.92 11.10 2.89
C PHE A 56 1.71 10.76 2.03
N ALA A 57 0.79 9.92 2.51
CA ALA A 57 -0.44 9.62 1.80
C ALA A 57 -1.34 10.88 1.77
N PRO A 58 -2.00 11.16 0.63
CA PRO A 58 -2.93 12.27 0.53
C PRO A 58 -4.07 12.15 1.55
N THR A 59 -4.32 13.21 2.31
CA THR A 59 -5.35 13.21 3.38
C THR A 59 -6.73 13.65 2.91
N ARG A 60 -6.89 14.06 1.64
CA ARG A 60 -8.17 14.48 1.05
C ARG A 60 -8.31 14.01 -0.40
N PRO A 61 -9.55 13.69 -0.84
CA PRO A 61 -9.83 13.47 -2.26
C PRO A 61 -9.44 14.70 -3.06
N HIS A 62 -8.75 14.51 -4.19
CA HIS A 62 -8.41 15.58 -5.12
C HIS A 62 -9.36 15.52 -6.34
N PRO A 63 -10.54 16.14 -6.28
CA PRO A 63 -11.58 15.99 -7.30
C PRO A 63 -11.22 16.55 -8.69
N GLY A 64 -10.09 17.26 -8.82
CA GLY A 64 -9.59 17.81 -10.10
C GLY A 64 -8.52 16.98 -10.79
N VAL A 65 -8.07 15.88 -10.17
CA VAL A 65 -7.05 15.00 -10.74
C VAL A 65 -7.80 13.85 -11.41
N GLY A 66 -7.74 13.79 -12.74
CA GLY A 66 -8.51 12.80 -13.52
C GLY A 66 -8.27 11.36 -13.04
N GLU A 67 -9.21 10.45 -13.28
CA GLU A 67 -9.18 9.06 -12.76
C GLU A 67 -8.10 8.15 -13.40
N SER A 68 -7.08 8.71 -14.07
CA SER A 68 -6.06 7.94 -14.78
C SER A 68 -4.89 7.51 -13.88
N ALA A 69 -4.28 6.37 -14.19
CA ALA A 69 -3.13 5.84 -13.44
C ALA A 69 -1.96 6.83 -13.33
N ALA A 70 -1.70 7.63 -14.37
CA ALA A 70 -0.66 8.66 -14.36
C ALA A 70 -1.01 9.84 -13.44
N ALA A 71 -2.29 10.19 -13.37
CA ALA A 71 -2.79 11.25 -12.50
C ALA A 71 -2.76 10.83 -11.02
N ASN A 72 -3.06 9.56 -10.71
CA ASN A 72 -2.84 8.99 -9.37
C ASN A 72 -1.34 8.92 -8.99
N LEU A 73 -0.44 8.70 -9.95
CA LEU A 73 1.00 8.63 -9.71
C LEU A 73 1.62 9.99 -9.36
N LEU A 74 1.08 11.08 -9.92
CA LEU A 74 1.48 12.46 -9.61
C LEU A 74 1.07 12.94 -8.22
N VAL A 75 0.26 12.14 -7.51
CA VAL A 75 -0.31 12.43 -6.19
C VAL A 75 0.46 11.70 -5.07
N GLY A 76 1.47 10.88 -5.41
CA GLY A 76 2.36 10.23 -4.44
C GLY A 76 3.60 11.06 -4.06
N PRO A 77 4.34 10.66 -2.99
CA PRO A 77 5.63 11.26 -2.65
C PRO A 77 6.56 11.31 -3.87
N PRO A 78 7.55 12.23 -3.92
CA PRO A 78 8.39 12.41 -5.10
C PRO A 78 8.98 11.07 -5.57
N LEU A 79 8.97 10.81 -6.88
CA LEU A 79 9.40 9.56 -7.53
C LEU A 79 10.66 8.92 -6.90
N ALA A 80 11.66 9.74 -6.54
CA ALA A 80 12.90 9.29 -5.91
C ALA A 80 12.73 8.58 -4.56
N VAL A 81 11.69 8.91 -3.80
CA VAL A 81 11.38 8.28 -2.51
C VAL A 81 10.71 6.92 -2.73
N PHE A 82 9.80 6.84 -3.71
CA PHE A 82 9.19 5.58 -4.13
C PHE A 82 10.24 4.61 -4.69
N ASP A 83 11.18 5.11 -5.50
CA ASP A 83 12.31 4.32 -6.01
C ASP A 83 13.17 3.76 -4.87
N ARG A 84 13.44 4.54 -3.83
CA ARG A 84 14.23 4.08 -2.67
C ARG A 84 13.50 3.01 -1.86
N ILE A 85 12.16 3.11 -1.75
CA ILE A 85 11.33 2.09 -1.12
C ILE A 85 11.35 0.79 -1.94
N ARG A 86 11.15 0.90 -3.26
CA ARG A 86 11.21 -0.22 -4.20
C ARG A 86 12.57 -0.91 -4.19
N ASP A 87 13.66 -0.15 -4.17
CA ASP A 87 15.02 -0.69 -4.13
C ASP A 87 15.30 -1.41 -2.81
N ALA A 88 14.84 -0.87 -1.67
CA ALA A 88 14.98 -1.53 -0.37
C ALA A 88 14.24 -2.88 -0.31
N VAL A 89 13.05 -2.98 -0.90
CA VAL A 89 12.27 -4.22 -1.01
C VAL A 89 12.93 -5.21 -1.97
N ARG A 90 13.43 -4.73 -3.11
CA ARG A 90 14.14 -5.57 -4.09
C ARG A 90 15.42 -6.18 -3.52
N ASP A 91 16.17 -5.40 -2.74
CA ASP A 91 17.41 -5.86 -2.12
C ASP A 91 17.14 -6.87 -1.00
N TRP A 92 16.01 -6.75 -0.30
CA TRP A 92 15.54 -7.78 0.64
C TRP A 92 15.27 -9.12 -0.07
N HIS A 93 14.54 -9.10 -1.20
CA HIS A 93 14.22 -10.32 -1.96
C HIS A 93 15.45 -11.04 -2.53
N ARG A 94 16.53 -10.30 -2.82
CA ARG A 94 17.83 -10.89 -3.20
C ARG A 94 18.52 -11.56 -2.03
N ARG A 95 18.59 -10.91 -0.87
CA ARG A 95 19.22 -11.47 0.34
C ARG A 95 18.54 -12.73 0.85
N SER A 96 17.22 -12.82 0.71
CA SER A 96 16.44 -14.02 1.08
C SER A 96 16.54 -15.19 0.09
N ARG A 97 17.10 -14.99 -1.11
CA ARG A 97 17.40 -16.08 -2.07
C ARG A 97 18.83 -16.62 -1.95
N ASP A 98 19.71 -15.86 -1.30
CA ASP A 98 21.12 -16.16 -1.13
C ASP A 98 21.47 -16.66 0.30
N ALA A 99 20.45 -16.85 1.15
CA ALA A 99 20.52 -17.39 2.52
C ALA A 99 19.72 -18.69 2.64
#